data_AF-A0A9E2EFV3-F1
#
_entry.id   AF-A0A9E2EFV3-F1
#
_cell.length_a   1.000
_cell.length_b   1.000
_cell.length_c   1.000
_cell.angle_alpha   90.00
_cell.angle_beta   90.00
_cell.angle_gamma   90.00
#
_symmetry.space_group_name_H-M   'P 1'
#
loop_
_entity.id
_entity.type
_entity.pdbx_description
1 polymer ?
#
loop_
_entity_poly.entity_id
_entity_poly.type
_entity_poly.pdbx_seq_one_letter_code
_entity_poly.pdbx_strand_id
1 'polypeptide(L)'
;MIGNLEMTWTRDKSGYRIEQEPGAIFEIYTEEYPALLTPGFSIMPRSGELETYRPLEIDNIYGTLAKIPHTPEGALNFVNAFGLPSDSEKSNGGFPLSEIFQASESMSYLIELKQSEDWPTLISHLKPRSRRDFFDDNLKTHDGVFSGSGETVISLRMKPGDQTPTLEITPRNLWAAIWLQFAADLSSGSTLRSCDHCDAWFKQGGTDGAKITKRYCSGKCQNAAAYARRKVAVK
;
A
#
# COMPACT_ATOMS: atom_id res chain seq x y z
N MET A 1 10.35 6.21 -18.70
CA MET A 1 9.01 5.73 -19.07
C MET A 1 8.83 4.35 -18.47
N ILE A 2 8.00 4.24 -17.43
CA ILE A 2 7.58 2.94 -16.93
C ILE A 2 6.67 2.34 -18.01
N GLY A 3 6.84 1.05 -18.31
CA GLY A 3 6.07 0.33 -19.33
C GLY A 3 4.55 0.42 -19.09
N ASN A 4 3.76 -0.11 -20.03
CA ASN A 4 2.31 -0.15 -19.85
C ASN A 4 1.98 -0.88 -18.53
N LEU A 5 1.25 -0.23 -17.63
CA LEU A 5 0.92 -0.75 -16.31
C LEU A 5 -0.49 -1.32 -16.36
N GLU A 6 -0.62 -2.62 -16.60
CA GLU A 6 -1.90 -3.29 -16.72
C GLU A 6 -2.08 -4.26 -15.55
N MET A 7 -3.13 -4.04 -14.74
CA MET A 7 -3.57 -4.96 -13.70
C MET A 7 -5.05 -4.73 -13.41
N THR A 8 -5.82 -5.81 -13.37
CA THR A 8 -7.17 -5.83 -12.79
C THR A 8 -7.15 -6.50 -11.44
N TRP A 9 -7.98 -6.02 -10.52
CA TRP A 9 -8.15 -6.59 -9.19
C TRP A 9 -9.62 -6.67 -8.82
N THR A 10 -9.93 -7.43 -7.77
CA THR A 10 -11.31 -7.68 -7.32
C THR A 10 -11.48 -7.35 -5.85
N ARG A 11 -12.63 -6.78 -5.50
CA ARG A 11 -13.08 -6.63 -4.10
C ARG A 11 -14.50 -7.19 -3.93
N ASP A 12 -14.84 -7.61 -2.73
CA ASP A 12 -16.19 -8.09 -2.39
C ASP A 12 -17.14 -6.88 -2.24
N LYS A 13 -18.20 -6.81 -3.07
CA LYS A 13 -19.20 -5.72 -3.01
C LYS A 13 -19.98 -5.71 -1.70
N SER A 14 -20.15 -6.87 -1.08
CA SER A 14 -20.80 -6.99 0.23
C SER A 14 -19.85 -6.57 1.37
N GLY A 15 -18.58 -6.34 1.05
CA GLY A 15 -17.55 -5.94 1.98
C GLY A 15 -16.96 -7.10 2.77
N TYR A 16 -16.24 -6.74 3.82
CA TYR A 16 -15.45 -7.66 4.63
C TYR A 16 -15.93 -7.67 6.09
N ARG A 17 -15.47 -8.66 6.85
CA ARG A 17 -15.68 -8.79 8.30
C ARG A 17 -14.40 -9.25 8.97
N ILE A 18 -14.30 -9.05 10.28
CA ILE A 18 -13.19 -9.58 11.06
C ILE A 18 -13.70 -10.77 11.85
N GLU A 19 -12.95 -11.87 11.80
CA GLU A 19 -13.19 -13.08 12.57
C GLU A 19 -11.93 -13.46 13.35
N GLN A 20 -12.12 -14.15 14.47
CA GLN A 20 -11.01 -14.73 15.23
C GLN A 20 -10.62 -16.06 14.57
N GLU A 21 -9.32 -16.29 14.35
CA GLU A 21 -8.83 -17.51 13.72
C GLU A 21 -9.14 -18.76 14.58
N PRO A 22 -9.81 -19.79 14.02
CA PRO A 22 -10.05 -21.04 14.76
C PRO A 22 -8.73 -21.82 14.95
N GLY A 23 -8.37 -22.12 16.20
CA GLY A 23 -7.30 -23.08 16.50
C GLY A 23 -5.90 -22.52 16.74
N ALA A 24 -5.76 -21.25 17.17
CA ALA A 24 -4.49 -20.75 17.70
C ALA A 24 -4.05 -21.60 18.92
N ILE A 25 -3.13 -22.55 18.70
CA ILE A 25 -2.57 -23.41 19.74
C ILE A 25 -1.55 -22.57 20.52
N PHE A 26 -1.81 -22.41 21.82
CA PHE A 26 -0.87 -21.79 22.76
C PHE A 26 0.27 -22.78 23.04
N GLU A 27 1.46 -22.53 22.51
CA GLU A 27 2.69 -23.03 23.13
C GLU A 27 3.25 -21.96 24.06
N ILE A 28 3.67 -22.41 25.24
CA ILE A 28 3.92 -21.59 26.42
C ILE A 28 5.15 -20.70 26.20
N TYR A 29 5.00 -19.42 26.58
CA TYR A 29 6.04 -18.39 26.64
C TYR A 29 7.30 -18.84 27.39
N THR A 30 8.48 -18.52 26.85
CA THR A 30 9.67 -18.22 27.66
C THR A 30 9.77 -16.70 27.85
N GLU A 31 10.29 -16.24 29.00
CA GLU A 31 10.28 -14.84 29.47
C GLU A 31 11.03 -13.81 28.56
N GLU A 32 11.58 -14.24 27.44
CA GLU A 32 12.50 -13.45 26.62
C GLU A 32 11.81 -12.72 25.45
N TYR A 33 10.53 -13.00 25.14
CA TYR A 33 9.83 -12.49 23.95
C TYR A 33 8.36 -12.08 24.22
N PRO A 34 8.04 -10.78 24.42
CA PRO A 34 6.68 -10.35 24.75
C PRO A 34 5.73 -10.19 23.56
N ALA A 35 6.16 -10.44 22.32
CA ALA A 35 5.28 -10.36 21.15
C ALA A 35 5.46 -11.61 20.30
N LEU A 36 4.43 -12.47 20.25
CA LEU A 36 4.03 -13.31 19.11
C LEU A 36 3.03 -14.46 19.44
N LEU A 37 2.13 -14.30 20.42
CA LEU A 37 0.99 -15.22 20.58
C LEU A 37 -0.27 -14.49 21.05
N THR A 38 -0.82 -13.64 20.17
CA THR A 38 -2.21 -13.16 20.30
C THR A 38 -3.05 -13.97 19.32
N PRO A 39 -4.26 -14.47 19.68
CA PRO A 39 -5.14 -15.05 18.69
C PRO A 39 -5.32 -14.06 17.54
N GLY A 40 -4.93 -14.47 16.33
CA GLY A 40 -4.99 -13.62 15.15
C GLY A 40 -6.44 -13.29 14.82
N PHE A 41 -6.71 -12.01 14.61
CA PHE A 41 -7.92 -11.59 13.90
C PHE A 41 -7.63 -11.61 12.41
N SER A 42 -8.53 -12.18 11.63
CA SER A 42 -8.41 -12.28 10.18
C SER A 42 -9.57 -11.55 9.50
N ILE A 43 -9.27 -10.89 8.38
CA ILE A 43 -10.21 -10.18 7.54
C ILE A 43 -10.76 -11.15 6.50
N MET A 44 -12.07 -11.34 6.53
CA MET A 44 -12.80 -12.33 5.74
C MET A 44 -13.76 -11.67 4.76
N PRO A 45 -13.81 -12.10 3.49
CA PRO A 45 -14.84 -11.64 2.54
C PRO A 45 -16.21 -12.11 3.02
N ARG A 46 -17.25 -11.28 2.86
CA ARG A 46 -18.65 -11.67 3.14
C ARG A 46 -19.25 -12.57 2.06
N SER A 47 -18.43 -13.00 1.09
CA SER A 47 -18.76 -13.91 0.01
C SER A 47 -19.88 -13.37 -0.90
N GLY A 48 -19.82 -12.06 -1.17
CA GLY A 48 -20.72 -11.38 -2.10
C GLY A 48 -20.28 -11.42 -3.57
N GLU A 49 -20.99 -10.66 -4.39
CA GLU A 49 -20.58 -10.41 -5.78
C GLU A 49 -19.23 -9.68 -5.80
N LEU A 50 -18.32 -10.11 -6.68
CA LEU A 50 -17.02 -9.45 -6.84
C LEU A 50 -17.14 -8.26 -7.80
N GLU A 51 -16.56 -7.13 -7.41
CA GLU A 51 -16.36 -5.97 -8.27
C GLU A 51 -14.92 -5.96 -8.80
N THR A 52 -14.77 -5.95 -10.12
CA THR A 52 -13.47 -5.84 -10.79
C THR A 52 -13.15 -4.38 -11.09
N TYR A 53 -11.93 -3.95 -10.77
CA TYR A 53 -11.43 -2.60 -11.05
C TYR A 53 -9.93 -2.63 -11.39
N ARG A 54 -9.35 -1.47 -11.69
CA ARG A 54 -7.92 -1.32 -12.04
C ARG A 54 -7.19 -0.50 -10.99
N PRO A 55 -6.45 -1.13 -10.05
CA PRO A 55 -5.78 -0.40 -8.96
C PRO A 55 -4.77 0.63 -9.44
N LEU A 56 -4.07 0.36 -10.55
CA LEU A 56 -3.04 1.25 -11.08
C LEU A 56 -3.60 2.54 -11.70
N GLU A 57 -4.92 2.62 -11.94
CA GLU A 57 -5.60 3.87 -12.34
C GLU A 57 -5.96 4.76 -11.13
N ILE A 58 -5.85 4.24 -9.91
CA ILE A 58 -6.07 4.99 -8.67
C ILE A 58 -4.72 5.46 -8.14
N ASP A 59 -4.55 6.78 -8.07
CA ASP A 59 -3.35 7.39 -7.52
C ASP A 59 -3.23 7.22 -6.00
N ASN A 60 -1.98 7.03 -5.54
CA ASN A 60 -1.59 7.12 -4.13
C ASN A 60 -2.33 6.14 -3.20
N ILE A 61 -2.50 4.88 -3.64
CA ILE A 61 -3.03 3.84 -2.75
C ILE A 61 -2.09 3.62 -1.56
N TYR A 62 -0.76 3.67 -1.79
CA TYR A 62 0.25 3.52 -0.73
C TYR A 62 0.13 4.58 0.37
N GLY A 63 -0.24 5.82 0.02
CA GLY A 63 -0.47 6.86 1.03
C GLY A 63 -1.79 6.68 1.78
N THR A 64 -2.76 5.98 1.19
CA THR A 64 -3.96 5.56 1.91
C THR A 64 -3.65 4.44 2.91
N LEU A 65 -2.84 3.46 2.49
CA LEU A 65 -2.32 2.39 3.35
C LEU A 65 -1.60 2.93 4.58
N ALA A 66 -0.64 3.82 4.37
CA ALA A 66 0.18 4.39 5.45
C ALA A 66 -0.59 5.24 6.48
N LYS A 67 -1.83 5.62 6.18
CA LYS A 67 -2.67 6.44 7.05
C LYS A 67 -3.83 5.68 7.64
N ILE A 68 -3.86 4.36 7.49
CA ILE A 68 -4.85 3.52 8.14
C ILE A 68 -4.73 3.75 9.65
N PRO A 69 -5.82 4.13 10.34
CA PRO A 69 -5.84 4.06 11.80
C PRO A 69 -5.55 2.63 12.23
N HIS A 70 -4.69 2.43 13.24
CA HIS A 70 -4.37 1.09 13.78
C HIS A 70 -5.54 0.55 14.62
N THR A 71 -6.71 0.44 13.99
CA THR A 71 -7.92 -0.12 14.54
C THR A 71 -8.53 -1.10 13.53
N PRO A 72 -9.28 -2.11 14.01
CA PRO A 72 -10.02 -3.04 13.15
C PRO A 72 -10.83 -2.35 12.04
N GLU A 73 -11.49 -1.24 12.37
CA GLU A 73 -12.30 -0.46 11.44
C GLU A 73 -11.46 0.24 10.37
N GLY A 74 -10.28 0.75 10.74
CA GLY A 74 -9.33 1.34 9.81
C GLY A 74 -8.90 0.34 8.74
N ALA A 75 -8.51 -0.86 9.17
CA ALA A 75 -8.14 -1.95 8.26
C ALA A 75 -9.33 -2.41 7.39
N LEU A 76 -10.52 -2.57 7.98
CA LEU A 76 -11.73 -2.90 7.22
C LEU A 76 -12.08 -1.84 6.18
N ASN A 77 -11.95 -0.56 6.50
CA ASN A 77 -12.20 0.51 5.54
C ASN A 77 -11.25 0.44 4.34
N PHE A 78 -9.97 0.15 4.58
CA PHE A 78 -9.00 -0.05 3.51
C PHE A 78 -9.35 -1.26 2.64
N VAL A 79 -9.63 -2.41 3.24
CA VAL A 79 -9.96 -3.64 2.49
C VAL A 79 -11.32 -3.51 1.79
N ASN A 80 -12.31 -2.80 2.36
CA ASN A 80 -13.55 -2.49 1.65
C ASN A 80 -13.30 -1.58 0.44
N ALA A 81 -12.32 -0.68 0.52
CA ALA A 81 -11.98 0.21 -0.59
C ALA A 81 -11.18 -0.48 -1.71
N PHE A 82 -10.28 -1.42 -1.39
CA PHE A 82 -9.36 -1.98 -2.38
C PHE A 82 -9.40 -3.52 -2.50
N GLY A 83 -10.16 -4.21 -1.68
CA GLY A 83 -10.15 -5.65 -1.58
C GLY A 83 -8.99 -6.18 -0.74
N LEU A 84 -8.89 -7.51 -0.64
CA LEU A 84 -7.79 -8.14 0.07
C LEU A 84 -6.47 -7.86 -0.66
N PRO A 85 -5.36 -7.66 0.06
CA PRO A 85 -4.08 -7.33 -0.56
C PRO A 85 -3.45 -8.45 -1.41
N SER A 86 -3.78 -9.71 -1.14
CA SER A 86 -3.33 -10.88 -1.89
C SER A 86 -4.47 -11.89 -2.13
N ASP A 87 -4.23 -12.80 -3.08
CA ASP A 87 -5.18 -13.84 -3.49
C ASP A 87 -4.99 -15.15 -2.69
N SER A 88 -3.82 -15.36 -2.07
CA SER A 88 -3.50 -16.55 -1.26
C SER A 88 -4.48 -16.76 -0.10
N GLU A 89 -5.08 -15.67 0.37
CA GLU A 89 -5.93 -15.62 1.55
C GLU A 89 -7.41 -15.88 1.21
N LYS A 90 -7.78 -15.81 -0.07
CA LYS A 90 -9.12 -16.23 -0.54
C LYS A 90 -9.32 -17.74 -0.36
N SER A 91 -8.25 -18.54 -0.32
CA SER A 91 -8.29 -19.99 -0.15
C SER A 91 -8.09 -20.49 1.29
N ASN A 92 -7.50 -19.68 2.19
CA ASN A 92 -6.92 -20.15 3.46
C ASN A 92 -7.58 -19.62 4.75
N GLY A 93 -8.76 -19.02 4.69
CA GLY A 93 -9.49 -18.63 5.91
C GLY A 93 -9.25 -17.20 6.39
N GLY A 94 -8.84 -16.30 5.50
CA GLY A 94 -8.81 -14.85 5.75
C GLY A 94 -7.42 -14.24 5.65
N PHE A 95 -7.38 -12.90 5.62
CA PHE A 95 -6.15 -12.12 5.60
C PHE A 95 -5.82 -11.61 7.00
N PRO A 96 -4.65 -11.93 7.58
CA PRO A 96 -4.33 -11.50 8.94
C PRO A 96 -4.40 -9.99 9.12
N LEU A 97 -5.14 -9.55 10.14
CA LEU A 97 -5.30 -8.13 10.45
C LEU A 97 -3.95 -7.46 10.77
N SER A 98 -3.04 -8.21 11.41
CA SER A 98 -1.69 -7.77 11.75
C SER A 98 -0.87 -7.38 10.52
N GLU A 99 -1.04 -8.07 9.39
CA GLU A 99 -0.30 -7.76 8.16
C GLU A 99 -0.69 -6.40 7.58
N ILE A 100 -1.97 -5.99 7.70
CA ILE A 100 -2.40 -4.64 7.29
C ILE A 100 -1.68 -3.57 8.12
N PHE A 101 -1.59 -3.75 9.44
CA PHE A 101 -0.96 -2.78 10.32
C PHE A 101 0.56 -2.73 10.12
N GLN A 102 1.22 -3.88 9.99
CA GLN A 102 2.66 -3.92 9.69
C GLN A 102 2.97 -3.23 8.35
N ALA A 103 2.14 -3.44 7.34
CA ALA A 103 2.28 -2.77 6.05
C ALA A 103 2.02 -1.26 6.15
N SER A 104 1.02 -0.84 6.94
CA SER A 104 0.73 0.58 7.22
C SER A 104 1.93 1.27 7.89
N GLU A 105 2.47 0.69 8.95
CA GLU A 105 3.64 1.20 9.68
C GLU A 105 4.85 1.34 8.76
N SER A 106 5.17 0.26 8.04
CA SER A 106 6.29 0.22 7.11
C SER A 106 6.16 1.30 6.04
N MET A 107 4.97 1.43 5.43
CA MET A 107 4.74 2.41 4.38
C MET A 107 4.79 3.84 4.92
N SER A 108 4.24 4.11 6.11
CA SER A 108 4.33 5.43 6.75
C SER A 108 5.77 5.83 6.97
N TYR A 109 6.58 4.95 7.54
CA TYR A 109 7.98 5.20 7.80
C TYR A 109 8.78 5.46 6.51
N LEU A 110 8.57 4.67 5.46
CA LEU A 110 9.25 4.89 4.17
C LEU A 110 8.89 6.23 3.52
N ILE A 111 7.65 6.70 3.72
CA ILE A 111 7.21 7.99 3.20
C ILE A 111 7.81 9.14 4.01
N GLU A 112 7.95 8.98 5.32
CA GLU A 112 8.69 9.93 6.16
C GLU A 112 10.15 10.04 5.72
N LEU A 113 10.83 8.92 5.47
CA LEU A 113 12.20 8.92 4.94
C LEU A 113 12.30 9.60 3.57
N LYS A 114 11.32 9.39 2.68
CA LYS A 114 11.25 10.11 1.40
C LYS A 114 11.08 11.62 1.64
N GLN A 115 10.25 12.03 2.58
CA GLN A 115 9.99 13.44 2.89
C GLN A 115 11.19 14.14 3.53
N SER A 116 11.97 13.43 4.34
CA SER A 116 13.21 13.93 4.91
C SER A 116 14.41 13.84 3.96
N GLU A 117 14.22 13.26 2.77
CA GLU A 117 15.27 12.96 1.79
C GLU A 117 16.41 12.09 2.35
N ASP A 118 16.12 11.24 3.34
CA ASP A 118 17.06 10.24 3.87
C ASP A 118 17.15 9.02 2.94
N TRP A 119 17.73 9.27 1.75
CA TRP A 119 17.91 8.25 0.72
C TRP A 119 18.76 7.06 1.16
N PRO A 120 19.87 7.21 1.92
CA PRO A 120 20.64 6.07 2.39
C PRO A 120 19.81 5.10 3.25
N THR A 121 19.05 5.61 4.21
CA THR A 121 18.20 4.78 5.07
C THR A 121 17.04 4.19 4.28
N LEU A 122 16.36 4.99 3.45
CA LEU A 122 15.26 4.53 2.59
C LEU A 122 15.69 3.38 1.68
N ILE A 123 16.82 3.52 0.98
CA ILE A 123 17.33 2.47 0.10
C ILE A 123 17.73 1.23 0.89
N SER A 124 18.25 1.37 2.12
CA SER A 124 18.57 0.22 2.98
C SER A 124 17.34 -0.64 3.28
N HIS A 125 16.19 -0.02 3.56
CA HIS A 125 14.93 -0.75 3.80
C HIS A 125 14.27 -1.31 2.54
N LEU A 126 14.59 -0.78 1.35
CA LEU A 126 14.07 -1.28 0.07
C LEU A 126 14.92 -2.38 -0.58
N LYS A 127 16.08 -2.74 0.00
CA LYS A 127 16.91 -3.81 -0.57
C LYS A 127 16.17 -5.14 -0.51
N PRO A 128 16.06 -5.88 -1.64
CA PRO A 128 15.49 -7.21 -1.60
C PRO A 128 16.33 -8.10 -0.68
N ARG A 129 15.67 -8.82 0.24
CA ARG A 129 16.32 -9.85 1.05
C ARG A 129 16.94 -10.88 0.11
N SER A 130 18.21 -11.20 0.31
CA SER A 130 18.85 -12.29 -0.40
C SER A 130 18.25 -13.63 0.06
N ARG A 131 18.34 -14.67 -0.77
CA ARG A 131 17.92 -16.04 -0.39
C ARG A 131 18.65 -16.56 0.86
N ARG A 132 19.82 -15.99 1.22
CA ARG A 132 20.53 -16.29 2.47
C ARG A 132 19.86 -15.66 3.69
N ASP A 133 19.31 -14.45 3.54
CA ASP A 133 18.63 -13.71 4.63
C ASP A 133 17.26 -14.29 5.00
N PHE A 134 16.76 -15.25 4.19
CA PHE A 134 15.56 -16.05 4.45
C PHE A 134 15.81 -17.20 5.44
N PHE A 135 17.06 -17.65 5.59
CA PHE A 135 17.44 -18.74 6.49
C PHE A 135 18.17 -18.25 7.75
N ASP A 136 18.36 -16.93 7.89
CA ASP A 136 18.92 -16.32 9.09
C ASP A 136 17.79 -15.77 9.97
N ASP A 137 17.33 -16.63 10.90
CA ASP A 137 16.24 -16.39 11.86
C ASP A 137 16.50 -15.22 12.83
N ASN A 138 17.70 -14.63 12.80
CA ASN A 138 18.11 -13.59 13.76
C ASN A 138 17.94 -12.15 13.25
N LEU A 139 17.60 -11.90 11.98
CA LEU A 139 17.24 -10.56 11.51
C LEU A 139 15.76 -10.26 11.80
N LYS A 140 15.50 -9.96 13.08
CA LYS A 140 14.24 -9.45 13.66
C LYS A 140 13.97 -7.99 13.28
N THR A 141 14.10 -7.63 12.03
CA THR A 141 13.72 -6.31 11.56
C THR A 141 12.37 -6.40 10.86
N HIS A 142 11.43 -5.61 11.39
CA HIS A 142 10.14 -5.24 10.80
C HIS A 142 10.35 -4.42 9.51
N ASP A 143 11.26 -4.85 8.64
CA ASP A 143 11.60 -4.16 7.42
C ASP A 143 10.49 -4.41 6.41
N GLY A 144 9.88 -3.33 5.93
CA GLY A 144 8.84 -3.32 4.91
C GLY A 144 9.21 -4.16 3.70
N VAL A 145 8.89 -5.46 3.78
CA VAL A 145 9.30 -6.46 2.82
C VAL A 145 8.69 -6.08 1.48
N PHE A 146 9.50 -5.47 0.62
CA PHE A 146 9.35 -5.61 -0.81
C PHE A 146 9.52 -7.12 -1.04
N SER A 147 8.42 -7.87 -1.07
CA SER A 147 8.44 -9.31 -1.32
C SER A 147 8.97 -9.52 -2.73
N GLY A 148 10.29 -9.67 -2.76
CA GLY A 148 11.08 -9.77 -3.96
C GLY A 148 10.60 -10.93 -4.80
N SER A 149 10.53 -10.69 -6.11
CA SER A 149 10.59 -11.73 -7.14
C SER A 149 9.52 -12.84 -7.03
N GLY A 150 8.25 -12.44 -7.01
CA GLY A 150 7.14 -13.38 -7.19
C GLY A 150 5.87 -12.66 -7.60
N GLU A 151 5.63 -11.49 -7.02
CA GLU A 151 4.35 -10.79 -7.12
C GLU A 151 4.30 -9.74 -8.24
N THR A 152 5.41 -9.47 -8.92
CA THR A 152 5.44 -8.64 -10.13
C THR A 152 6.04 -9.43 -11.27
N VAL A 153 5.36 -9.45 -12.41
CA VAL A 153 5.81 -10.07 -13.65
C VAL A 153 6.38 -8.99 -14.55
N ILE A 154 7.63 -9.16 -14.98
CA ILE A 154 8.24 -8.34 -16.01
C ILE A 154 8.19 -9.17 -17.31
N SER A 155 7.56 -8.63 -18.34
CA SER A 155 7.41 -9.32 -19.63
C SER A 155 7.66 -8.37 -20.80
N LEU A 156 7.96 -8.94 -21.96
CA LEU A 156 8.00 -8.23 -23.22
C LEU A 156 6.78 -8.67 -24.03
N ARG A 157 5.91 -7.73 -24.41
CA ARG A 157 4.76 -8.01 -25.27
C ARG A 157 4.92 -7.37 -26.65
N MET A 158 4.48 -8.10 -27.66
CA MET A 158 4.33 -7.63 -29.04
C MET A 158 2.83 -7.45 -29.31
N LYS A 159 2.38 -6.24 -29.64
CA LYS A 159 1.03 -6.02 -30.17
C LYS A 159 1.02 -6.26 -31.68
N PRO A 160 -0.11 -6.65 -32.28
CA PRO A 160 -0.21 -6.79 -33.73
C PRO A 160 0.18 -5.48 -34.44
N GLY A 161 1.20 -5.52 -35.29
CA GLY A 161 1.74 -4.36 -36.00
C GLY A 161 2.95 -3.70 -35.33
N ASP A 162 3.36 -4.13 -34.13
CA ASP A 162 4.57 -3.63 -33.49
C ASP A 162 5.83 -4.10 -34.24
N GLN A 163 6.79 -3.19 -34.42
CA GLN A 163 8.12 -3.52 -34.95
C GLN A 163 9.12 -3.90 -33.84
N THR A 164 8.83 -3.53 -32.59
CA THR A 164 9.68 -3.81 -31.41
C THR A 164 8.81 -4.14 -30.20
N PRO A 165 9.27 -5.02 -29.30
CA PRO A 165 8.50 -5.37 -28.11
C PRO A 165 8.38 -4.19 -27.14
N THR A 166 7.26 -4.12 -26.44
CA THR A 166 7.03 -3.20 -25.33
C THR A 166 7.32 -3.90 -24.01
N LEU A 167 8.08 -3.24 -23.13
CA LEU A 167 8.27 -3.68 -21.74
C LEU A 167 6.96 -3.50 -20.96
N GLU A 168 6.54 -4.55 -20.27
CA GLU A 168 5.34 -4.55 -19.44
C GLU A 168 5.67 -5.04 -18.03
N ILE A 169 5.20 -4.31 -17.03
CA ILE A 169 5.37 -4.63 -15.62
C ILE A 169 3.97 -4.83 -15.03
N THR A 170 3.66 -6.06 -14.65
CA THR A 170 2.32 -6.47 -14.19
C THR A 170 2.39 -6.98 -12.75
N PRO A 171 1.86 -6.25 -11.77
CA PRO A 171 1.60 -6.78 -10.43
C PRO A 171 0.60 -7.95 -10.50
N ARG A 172 0.83 -8.99 -9.69
CA ARG A 172 -0.06 -10.14 -9.54
C ARG A 172 -1.07 -9.96 -8.43
N ASN A 173 -0.82 -9.06 -7.50
CA ASN A 173 -1.69 -8.77 -6.37
C ASN A 173 -1.69 -7.27 -6.04
N LEU A 174 -2.59 -6.88 -5.14
CA LEU A 174 -2.72 -5.49 -4.73
C LEU A 174 -1.48 -5.00 -3.96
N TRP A 175 -0.83 -5.84 -3.15
CA TRP A 175 0.43 -5.46 -2.49
C TRP A 175 1.49 -5.01 -3.49
N ALA A 176 1.78 -5.81 -4.50
CA ALA A 176 2.72 -5.47 -5.55
C ALA A 176 2.31 -4.21 -6.32
N ALA A 177 1.01 -3.98 -6.52
CA ALA A 177 0.52 -2.77 -7.19
C ALA A 177 0.78 -1.51 -6.36
N ILE A 178 0.53 -1.58 -5.05
CA ILE A 178 0.77 -0.50 -4.10
C ILE A 178 2.27 -0.16 -4.07
N TRP A 179 3.13 -1.17 -3.94
CA TRP A 179 4.58 -1.00 -3.96
C TRP A 179 5.09 -0.48 -5.29
N LEU A 180 4.53 -0.93 -6.41
CA LEU A 180 4.91 -0.43 -7.74
C LEU A 180 4.56 1.05 -7.90
N GLN A 181 3.38 1.49 -7.42
CA GLN A 181 3.04 2.92 -7.39
C GLN A 181 4.04 3.73 -6.55
N PHE A 182 4.39 3.23 -5.37
CA PHE A 182 5.36 3.91 -4.50
C PHE A 182 6.74 4.00 -5.14
N ALA A 183 7.25 2.90 -5.70
CA ALA A 183 8.54 2.85 -6.39
C ALA A 183 8.59 3.76 -7.63
N ALA A 184 7.50 3.82 -8.39
CA ALA A 184 7.35 4.75 -9.50
C ALA A 184 7.48 6.21 -9.04
N ASP A 185 6.86 6.54 -7.90
CA ASP A 185 6.90 7.89 -7.35
C ASP A 185 8.23 8.26 -6.70
N LEU A 186 8.93 7.30 -6.11
CA LEU A 186 10.33 7.48 -5.69
C LEU A 186 11.22 7.81 -6.89
N SER A 187 10.96 7.18 -8.04
CA SER A 187 11.79 7.30 -9.24
C SER A 187 11.45 8.50 -10.13
N SER A 188 10.29 9.14 -9.94
CA SER A 188 9.80 10.21 -10.84
C SER A 188 10.32 11.61 -10.51
N GLY A 189 11.08 11.77 -9.43
CA GLY A 189 11.47 13.08 -8.90
C GLY A 189 10.29 13.91 -8.36
N SER A 190 9.12 13.27 -8.16
CA SER A 190 7.98 13.91 -7.50
C SER A 190 8.19 13.99 -5.99
N THR A 191 7.72 15.07 -5.39
CA THR A 191 7.64 15.23 -3.93
C THR A 191 6.26 14.83 -3.44
N LEU A 192 6.22 14.15 -2.29
CA LEU A 192 4.96 13.81 -1.61
C LEU A 192 4.69 14.83 -0.52
N ARG A 193 3.53 15.48 -0.60
CA ARG A 193 3.11 16.51 0.35
C ARG A 193 1.77 16.16 0.98
N SER A 194 1.57 16.52 2.25
CA SER A 194 0.26 16.49 2.91
C SER A 194 -0.63 17.63 2.45
N CYS A 195 -1.91 17.33 2.27
CA CYS A 195 -2.94 18.32 1.95
C CYS A 195 -3.24 19.18 3.18
N ASP A 196 -3.13 20.50 3.06
CA ASP A 196 -3.40 21.46 4.15
C ASP A 196 -4.87 21.46 4.68
N HIS A 197 -5.75 20.63 4.11
CA HIS A 197 -7.16 20.55 4.52
C HIS A 197 -7.56 19.19 5.11
N CYS A 198 -7.16 18.09 4.46
CA CYS A 198 -7.57 16.74 4.85
C CYS A 198 -6.39 15.84 5.22
N ASP A 199 -5.18 16.41 5.27
CA ASP A 199 -3.89 15.76 5.51
C ASP A 199 -3.51 14.66 4.53
N ALA A 200 -4.40 14.21 3.63
CA ALA A 200 -4.10 13.20 2.63
C ALA A 200 -2.85 13.56 1.81
N TRP A 201 -1.98 12.59 1.55
CA TRP A 201 -0.81 12.82 0.73
C TRP A 201 -1.18 12.95 -0.74
N PHE A 202 -0.43 13.76 -1.47
CA PHE A 202 -0.58 13.92 -2.92
C PHE A 202 0.75 14.30 -3.56
N LYS A 203 0.89 13.96 -4.84
CA LYS A 203 2.09 14.24 -5.63
C LYS A 203 2.19 15.71 -6.01
N GLN A 204 3.41 16.24 -5.97
CA GLN A 204 3.78 17.59 -6.36
C GLN A 204 5.05 17.54 -7.22
N GLY A 205 5.11 18.34 -8.28
CA GLY A 205 6.26 18.31 -9.19
C GLY A 205 6.33 17.04 -10.04
N GLY A 206 7.56 16.61 -10.35
CA GLY A 206 7.84 15.44 -11.19
C GLY A 206 7.78 15.72 -12.69
N THR A 207 8.01 14.66 -13.47
CA THR A 207 8.03 14.69 -14.95
C THR A 207 6.69 15.06 -15.57
N ASP A 208 5.60 14.96 -14.81
CA ASP A 208 4.23 15.07 -15.31
C ASP A 208 3.69 16.51 -15.20
N GLY A 209 4.54 17.47 -14.80
CA GLY A 209 4.22 18.90 -14.80
C GLY A 209 3.27 19.34 -13.67
N ALA A 210 3.07 18.53 -12.63
CA ALA A 210 2.26 18.92 -11.48
C ALA A 210 2.90 20.16 -10.79
N LYS A 211 2.10 21.20 -10.54
CA LYS A 211 2.63 22.47 -9.98
C LYS A 211 3.33 22.25 -8.63
N ILE A 212 4.58 22.70 -8.55
CA ILE A 212 5.43 22.71 -7.33
C ILE A 212 4.82 23.55 -6.19
N THR A 213 3.81 24.38 -6.47
CA THR A 213 3.16 25.27 -5.49
C THR A 213 1.78 24.81 -5.02
N LYS A 214 1.29 23.65 -5.48
CA LYS A 214 0.00 23.07 -5.04
C LYS A 214 0.02 22.75 -3.54
N ARG A 215 -1.01 23.21 -2.80
CA ARG A 215 -1.17 23.01 -1.34
C ARG A 215 -2.26 22.00 -0.96
N TYR A 216 -3.07 21.58 -1.91
CA TYR A 216 -4.24 20.73 -1.67
C TYR A 216 -4.27 19.57 -2.67
N CYS A 217 -4.74 18.39 -2.23
CA CYS A 217 -4.82 17.22 -3.09
C CYS A 217 -5.78 17.42 -4.28
N SER A 218 -6.87 18.20 -4.08
CA SER A 218 -7.91 18.44 -5.09
C SER A 218 -8.51 19.85 -5.01
N GLY A 219 -9.20 20.27 -6.08
CA GLY A 219 -9.98 21.51 -6.07
C GLY A 219 -11.09 21.52 -5.02
N LYS A 220 -11.67 20.35 -4.69
CA LYS A 220 -12.64 20.21 -3.59
C LYS A 220 -12.02 20.60 -2.24
N CYS A 221 -10.83 20.10 -1.93
CA CYS A 221 -10.12 20.45 -0.70
C CYS A 221 -9.70 21.93 -0.67
N GLN A 222 -9.29 22.49 -1.82
CA GLN A 222 -8.99 23.92 -1.92
C GLN A 222 -10.23 24.78 -1.61
N ASN A 223 -11.39 24.42 -2.16
CA ASN A 223 -12.65 25.13 -1.92
C ASN A 223 -13.12 24.99 -0.48
N ALA A 224 -13.01 23.80 0.11
CA ALA A 224 -13.39 23.55 1.50
C ALA A 224 -12.50 24.35 2.48
N ALA A 225 -11.19 24.39 2.25
CA ALA A 225 -10.26 25.21 3.03
C ALA A 225 -10.58 26.72 2.90
N ALA A 226 -10.89 27.19 1.68
CA ALA A 226 -11.28 28.59 1.47
C ALA A 226 -12.60 28.94 2.20
N TYR A 227 -13.57 28.03 2.19
CA TYR A 227 -14.84 28.19 2.91
C TYR A 227 -14.64 28.23 4.43
N ALA A 228 -13.82 27.34 4.98
CA ALA A 228 -13.49 27.33 6.41
C ALA A 228 -12.86 28.66 6.86
N ARG A 229 -11.90 29.20 6.07
CA ARG A 229 -11.27 30.51 6.36
C ARG A 229 -12.27 31.66 6.33
N ARG A 230 -13.20 31.68 5.36
CA ARG A 230 -14.26 32.70 5.30
C ARG A 230 -15.19 32.65 6.50
N LYS A 231 -15.57 31.46 6.98
CA LYS A 231 -16.41 31.30 8.18
C LYS A 231 -15.76 31.83 9.45
N VAL A 232 -14.45 31.66 9.59
CA VAL A 232 -13.71 32.14 10.76
C VAL A 232 -13.55 33.67 10.74
N ALA A 233 -13.41 34.27 9.55
CA ALA A 233 -13.26 35.72 9.38
C ALA A 233 -14.57 36.54 9.54
N VAL A 234 -15.72 35.88 9.70
CA VAL A 234 -17.05 36.52 9.86
C VAL A 234 -17.55 36.39 11.32
N LYS A 235 -16.65 36.06 12.25
CA LYS A 235 -16.86 36.15 13.71
C LYS A 235 -16.06 37.32 14.27
#